data_AF-A6P017-F1
#
_entry.id   AF-A6P017-F1
#
_cell.length_a   1.000
_cell.length_b   1.000
_cell.length_c   1.000
_cell.angle_alpha   90.00
_cell.angle_beta   90.00
_cell.angle_gamma   90.00
#
_symmetry.space_group_name_H-M   'P 1'
#
loop_
_entity.id
_entity.type
_entity.pdbx_description
1 polymer ?
#
loop_
_entity_poly.entity_id
_entity_poly.type
_entity_poly.pdbx_seq_one_letter_code
_entity_poly.pdbx_strand_id
1 'polypeptide(L)' 'MEIRNELRYLLSVGLWERMAADGLLTKEELARAKRLSAERYRPGTVWE' A
#
# COMPACT_ATOMS: atom_id res chain seq x y z
N MET A 1 -1.57 -9.74 -14.44
CA MET A 1 -1.94 -8.76 -13.39
C MET A 1 -3.44 -8.82 -13.11
N GLU A 2 -3.85 -8.99 -11.85
CA GLU A 2 -5.27 -8.91 -11.45
C GLU A 2 -5.64 -7.44 -11.17
N ILE A 3 -6.39 -6.80 -12.08
CA ILE A 3 -6.74 -5.36 -12.02
C ILE A 3 -7.38 -4.99 -10.67
N ARG A 4 -8.20 -5.89 -10.10
CA ARG A 4 -8.84 -5.67 -8.80
C ARG A 4 -7.84 -5.58 -7.66
N ASN A 5 -6.79 -6.41 -7.69
CA ASN A 5 -5.75 -6.40 -6.68
C ASN A 5 -4.85 -5.17 -6.84
N GLU A 6 -4.59 -4.76 -8.08
CA GLU A 6 -3.88 -3.52 -8.39
C GLU A 6 -4.60 -2.31 -7.78
N LEU A 7 -5.90 -2.16 -8.05
CA LEU A 7 -6.72 -1.08 -7.50
C LEU A 7 -6.76 -1.11 -5.97
N ARG A 8 -6.90 -2.29 -5.36
CA ARG A 8 -6.90 -2.43 -3.90
C ARG A 8 -5.56 -2.03 -3.30
N TYR A 9 -4.46 -2.40 -3.93
CA TYR A 9 -3.12 -2.00 -3.49
C TYR A 9 -2.96 -0.48 -3.56
N LEU A 10 -3.24 0.13 -4.73
CA LEU A 10 -3.09 1.58 -4.93
C LEU A 10 -3.95 2.40 -3.98
N LEU A 11 -5.22 2.02 -3.79
CA LEU A 11 -6.13 2.71 -2.86
C LEU A 11 -5.65 2.59 -1.41
N SER A 12 -5.20 1.40 -1.00
CA SER A 12 -4.74 1.17 0.37
C SER A 12 -3.45 1.95 0.67
N VAL A 13 -2.49 1.89 -0.26
CA VAL A 13 -1.22 2.61 -0.17
C VAL A 13 -1.45 4.12 -0.13
N GLY A 14 -2.27 4.66 -1.03
CA GLY A 14 -2.57 6.10 -1.05
C GLY A 14 -3.25 6.59 0.22
N LEU A 15 -4.14 5.77 0.82
CA LEU A 15 -4.76 6.09 2.11
C LEU A 15 -3.72 6.19 3.23
N TRP A 16 -2.81 5.21 3.35
CA TRP A 16 -1.80 5.24 4.41
C TRP A 16 -0.78 6.35 4.23
N GLU A 17 -0.43 6.71 2.98
CA GLU A 17 0.42 7.86 2.71
C GLU A 17 -0.22 9.16 3.20
N ARG A 18 -1.53 9.34 2.98
CA ARG A 18 -2.28 10.48 3.52
C ARG A 18 -2.28 10.47 5.05
N MET A 19 -2.57 9.33 5.66
CA MET A 19 -2.57 9.19 7.12
C MET A 19 -1.19 9.49 7.72
N ALA A 20 -0.11 9.06 7.08
CA ALA A 20 1.25 9.39 7.51
C ALA A 20 1.56 10.88 7.36
N ALA A 21 1.09 11.52 6.28
CA ALA A 21 1.22 12.96 6.09
C ALA A 21 0.45 13.76 7.15
N ASP A 22 -0.70 13.24 7.60
CA ASP A 22 -1.51 13.83 8.68
C ASP A 22 -0.96 13.49 10.09
N GLY A 23 0.16 12.76 10.18
CA GLY A 23 0.78 12.35 11.45
C GLY A 23 0.06 11.22 12.19
N LEU A 24 -0.92 10.57 11.55
CA LEU A 24 -1.70 9.45 12.10
C LEU A 24 -0.98 8.10 11.98
N LEU A 25 0.06 8.03 11.13
CA LEU A 25 0.93 6.87 11.00
C LEU A 25 2.40 7.30 11.11
N THR A 26 3.19 6.51 11.82
CA THR A 26 4.64 6.61 11.77
C THR A 26 5.18 6.10 10.43
N LYS A 27 6.41 6.51 10.08
CA LYS A 27 7.10 6.02 8.87
C LYS A 27 7.28 4.50 8.87
N GLU A 28 7.48 3.92 10.05
CA GLU A 28 7.68 2.48 10.22
C GLU A 28 6.39 1.70 10.00
N GLU A 29 5.27 2.19 10.55
CA GLU A 29 3.94 1.63 10.31
C GLU A 29 3.56 1.71 8.83
N LEU A 30 3.85 2.84 8.16
CA LEU A 30 3.61 3.00 6.73
C LEU A 30 4.43 1.98 5.92
N ALA A 31 5.72 1.85 6.23
CA ALA A 31 6.59 0.89 5.56
C ALA A 31 6.15 -0.57 5.77
N ARG A 32 5.58 -0.89 6.94
CA ARG A 32 5.05 -2.23 7.22
C ARG A 32 3.72 -2.47 6.50
N ALA A 33 2.81 -1.50 6.48
CA ALA A 33 1.52 -1.59 5.78
C ALA A 33 1.71 -1.75 4.25
N LYS A 34 2.66 -1.01 3.66
CA LYS A 34 3.03 -1.15 2.24
C LYS A 34 3.54 -2.55 1.91
N ARG A 35 4.43 -3.12 2.75
CA ARG A 35 4.95 -4.49 2.58
C ARG A 35 3.85 -5.55 2.66
N LEU A 36 3.03 -5.51 3.71
CA LEU A 36 1.91 -6.45 3.88
C LEU A 36 0.93 -6.41 2.71
N SER A 37 0.72 -5.24 2.13
CA SER A 37 -0.19 -5.07 0.99
C SER A 37 0.41 -5.55 -0.31
N ALA A 38 1.70 -5.35 -0.51
CA ALA A 38 2.41 -5.89 -1.67
C ALA A 38 2.41 -7.44 -1.63
N GLU A 39 2.58 -8.03 -0.45
CA GLU A 39 2.51 -9.49 -0.25
C GLU A 39 1.09 -10.03 -0.47
N ARG A 40 0.07 -9.34 0.05
CA ARG A 40 -1.34 -9.76 -0.02
C ARG A 40 -1.93 -9.63 -1.42
N TYR A 41 -1.70 -8.50 -2.08
CA TYR A 41 -2.35 -8.19 -3.36
C TYR A 41 -1.50 -8.55 -4.56
N ARG A 42 -0.17 -8.69 -4.39
CA ARG A 42 0.79 -8.95 -5.47
C ARG A 42 0.53 -8.05 -6.70
N PRO A 43 0.54 -6.71 -6.51
CA PRO A 43 0.30 -5.77 -7.60
C PRO A 43 1.39 -5.87 -8.67
N GLY A 44 1.02 -5.70 -9.94
CA GLY A 44 2.01 -5.66 -11.03
C GLY A 44 3.05 -4.58 -10.78
N THR A 45 2.64 -3.41 -10.30
CA THR A 45 3.54 -2.25 -10.04
C THR A 45 4.70 -2.51 -9.06
N VAL A 46 4.66 -3.58 -8.25
CA VAL A 46 5.76 -3.92 -7.31
C VAL A 46 6.61 -5.09 -7.83
N TRP A 47 6.05 -5.96 -8.65
CA TRP A 47 6.66 -7.24 -9.03
C TRP A 47 7.01 -7.35 -10.53
N GLU A 48 6.46 -6.48 -11.38
CA GLU A 48 6.81 -6.27 -12.79
C GLU A 48 7.77 -5.08 -12.94
#